data_AF-A0A7V3CEM1-F1
#
_entry.id   AF-A0A7V3CEM1-F1
#
_cell.length_a   1.000
_cell.length_b   1.000
_cell.length_c   1.000
_cell.angle_alpha   90.00
_cell.angle_beta   90.00
_cell.angle_gamma   90.00
#
_symmetry.space_group_name_H-M   'P 1'
#
loop_
_entity.id
_entity.type
_entity.pdbx_description
1 polymer ?
#
loop_
_entity_poly.entity_id
_entity_poly.type
_entity_poly.pdbx_seq_one_letter_code
_entity_poly.pdbx_strand_id
1 'polypeptide(L)'
;MDARIYSEGTLIRNLTDPQTAAFAAALRLRAPQAAELDALSREGDAELRALGLLRLADEMIEARRPEAAAALYQSLIQPGGDPQVQARARRRLEALSGRGGLGRKCEFFLEHLAQHSLDPLALATMTLGGATYRIARLGALSSGAPRAAAALFAWGAEVSTFTLAGRLGARWLGRETPSSVGHDLASAALVLGSLRLSAWAGGSLLRRVGAPSPGPSSLPAVSAKILPLAVPFAGITLGHGLEQSLGLREAQGAAGLLADSFTTLFHFQVAGRLAHQILGKDFSLWERRMDLRAERLGAGLPPAAPRLQAVAEGFVLRPPIAEAPAALRHYSLSRRHGPESPPPQTRLEALRERF
;
A
#
# COMPACT_ATOMS: atom_id res chain seq x y z
N MET A 1 33.41 -1.62 2.17
CA MET A 1 32.40 -2.55 1.63
C MET A 1 32.91 -2.98 0.27
N ASP A 2 33.66 -4.07 0.25
CA ASP A 2 34.33 -4.58 -0.94
C ASP A 2 33.38 -5.44 -1.76
N ALA A 3 32.99 -4.93 -2.92
CA ALA A 3 32.32 -5.69 -3.95
C ALA A 3 33.34 -6.64 -4.62
N ARG A 4 33.53 -7.83 -4.04
CA ARG A 4 34.10 -8.96 -4.77
C ARG A 4 33.09 -9.42 -5.80
N ILE A 5 33.12 -8.76 -6.95
CA ILE A 5 32.45 -9.20 -8.17
C ILE A 5 33.16 -10.48 -8.61
N TYR A 6 32.49 -11.62 -8.42
CA TYR A 6 32.88 -12.89 -9.02
C TYR A 6 32.85 -12.72 -10.55
N SER A 7 34.02 -12.72 -11.18
CA SER A 7 34.16 -12.83 -12.63
C SER A 7 34.03 -14.30 -13.05
N GLU A 8 32.81 -14.84 -13.01
CA GLU A 8 32.48 -16.18 -13.52
C GLU A 8 31.67 -16.05 -14.82
N GLY A 9 32.35 -15.72 -15.92
CA GLY A 9 31.74 -15.59 -17.24
C GLY A 9 31.63 -16.91 -18.03
N THR A 10 31.88 -18.08 -17.43
CA THR A 10 32.10 -19.33 -18.18
C THR A 10 31.61 -20.59 -17.43
N LEU A 11 30.39 -20.57 -16.84
CA LEU A 11 29.96 -21.68 -15.95
C LEU A 11 28.69 -22.45 -16.35
N ILE A 12 28.02 -22.16 -17.48
CA ILE A 12 26.70 -22.79 -17.75
C ILE A 12 26.64 -23.52 -19.11
N ARG A 13 27.79 -23.88 -19.70
CA ARG A 13 27.76 -24.79 -20.86
C ARG A 13 27.72 -26.27 -20.49
N ASN A 14 28.01 -26.64 -19.24
CA ASN A 14 27.95 -28.01 -18.73
C ASN A 14 27.69 -27.99 -17.21
N LEU A 15 26.50 -27.56 -16.77
CA LEU A 15 26.07 -27.80 -15.38
C LEU A 15 25.88 -29.32 -15.25
N THR A 16 26.93 -30.02 -14.84
CA THR A 16 26.82 -31.41 -14.35
C THR A 16 26.02 -31.41 -13.06
N ASP A 17 25.38 -32.53 -12.69
CA ASP A 17 24.60 -32.70 -11.45
C ASP A 17 25.14 -31.95 -10.20
N PRO A 18 26.46 -31.98 -9.87
CA PRO A 18 26.98 -31.25 -8.72
C PRO A 18 26.90 -29.71 -8.85
N GLN A 19 27.00 -29.16 -10.06
CA GLN A 19 26.92 -27.71 -10.28
C GLN A 19 25.47 -27.21 -10.25
N THR A 20 24.50 -28.01 -10.71
CA THR A 20 23.07 -27.68 -10.60
C THR A 20 22.64 -27.62 -9.14
N ALA A 21 23.07 -28.59 -8.32
CA ALA A 21 22.79 -28.59 -6.88
C ALA A 21 23.45 -27.40 -6.17
N ALA A 22 24.70 -27.07 -6.51
CA ALA A 22 25.39 -25.90 -5.97
C ALA A 22 24.72 -24.58 -6.38
N PHE A 23 24.27 -24.48 -7.63
CA PHE A 23 23.53 -23.32 -8.14
C PHE A 23 22.16 -23.19 -7.46
N ALA A 24 21.40 -24.28 -7.33
CA ALA A 24 20.12 -24.30 -6.62
C ALA A 24 20.28 -23.90 -5.14
N ALA A 25 21.33 -24.40 -4.48
CA ALA A 25 21.68 -24.04 -3.11
C ALA A 25 22.08 -22.56 -2.98
N ALA A 26 22.89 -22.05 -3.91
CA ALA A 26 23.26 -20.64 -3.97
C ALA A 26 22.04 -19.74 -4.18
N LEU A 27 21.09 -20.18 -4.99
CA LEU A 27 19.81 -19.51 -5.22
C LEU A 27 18.82 -19.71 -4.06
N ARG A 28 19.10 -20.61 -3.11
CA ARG A 28 18.23 -21.03 -1.99
C ARG A 28 16.87 -21.58 -2.45
N LEU A 29 16.80 -22.25 -3.61
CA LEU A 29 15.53 -22.69 -4.20
C LEU A 29 14.71 -23.55 -3.23
N ARG A 30 13.38 -23.42 -3.26
CA ARG A 30 12.50 -24.34 -2.51
C ARG A 30 12.56 -25.72 -3.16
N ALA A 31 12.27 -26.78 -2.41
CA ALA A 31 12.25 -28.16 -2.93
C ALA A 31 11.56 -28.33 -4.32
N PRO A 32 10.34 -27.80 -4.57
CA PRO A 32 9.72 -27.93 -5.89
C PRO A 32 10.48 -27.18 -6.98
N GLN A 33 11.00 -25.98 -6.68
CA GLN A 33 11.77 -25.16 -7.61
C GLN A 33 13.13 -25.78 -7.94
N ALA A 34 13.75 -26.42 -6.94
CA ALA A 34 14.99 -27.16 -7.11
C ALA A 34 14.79 -28.42 -7.97
N ALA A 35 13.68 -29.15 -7.75
CA ALA A 35 13.31 -30.30 -8.57
C ALA A 35 13.00 -29.91 -10.02
N GLU A 36 12.33 -28.77 -10.23
CA GLU A 36 12.09 -28.23 -11.57
C GLU A 36 13.38 -27.78 -12.26
N LEU A 37 14.27 -27.08 -11.56
CA LEU A 37 15.58 -26.72 -12.11
C LEU A 37 16.40 -27.95 -12.49
N ASP A 38 16.35 -29.00 -11.65
CA ASP A 38 16.99 -30.29 -11.94
C ASP A 38 16.39 -30.96 -13.18
N ALA A 39 15.05 -30.99 -13.30
CA ALA A 39 14.39 -31.49 -14.50
C ALA A 39 14.78 -30.69 -15.75
N LEU A 40 14.83 -29.36 -15.67
CA LEU A 40 15.25 -28.48 -16.77
C LEU A 40 16.72 -28.67 -17.15
N SER A 41 17.59 -28.98 -16.20
CA SER A 41 19.00 -29.26 -16.51
C SER A 41 19.19 -30.55 -17.33
N ARG A 42 18.26 -31.50 -17.19
CA ARG A 42 18.22 -32.77 -17.94
C ARG A 42 17.51 -32.66 -19.30
N GLU A 43 16.88 -31.53 -19.59
CA GLU A 43 16.23 -31.28 -20.88
C GLU A 43 17.27 -31.20 -22.01
N GLY A 44 17.11 -32.06 -23.01
CA GLY A 44 18.04 -32.20 -24.13
C GLY A 44 17.83 -31.13 -25.20
N ASP A 45 16.59 -30.64 -25.34
CA ASP A 45 16.27 -29.54 -26.24
C ASP A 45 16.67 -28.20 -25.60
N ALA A 46 17.59 -27.50 -26.25
CA ALA A 46 18.11 -26.23 -25.75
C ALA A 46 17.04 -25.12 -25.70
N GLU A 47 16.06 -25.13 -26.60
CA GLU A 47 14.97 -24.15 -26.65
C GLU A 47 13.97 -24.40 -25.53
N LEU A 48 13.52 -25.65 -25.35
CA LEU A 48 12.62 -26.03 -24.26
C LEU A 48 13.24 -25.75 -22.89
N ARG A 49 14.53 -26.06 -22.73
CA ARG A 49 15.27 -25.72 -21.51
C ARG A 49 15.30 -24.21 -21.25
N ALA A 50 15.58 -23.41 -22.28
CA ALA A 50 15.64 -21.96 -22.15
C ALA A 50 14.28 -21.35 -21.79
N LEU A 51 13.19 -21.83 -22.41
CA LEU A 51 11.83 -21.43 -22.10
C LEU A 51 11.41 -21.84 -20.67
N GLY A 52 11.76 -23.06 -20.26
CA GLY A 52 11.50 -23.54 -18.90
C GLY A 52 12.25 -22.74 -17.84
N LEU A 53 13.53 -22.43 -18.07
CA LEU A 53 14.30 -21.55 -17.18
C LEU A 53 13.72 -20.12 -17.12
N LEU A 54 13.20 -19.61 -18.24
CA LEU A 54 12.54 -18.30 -18.29
C LEU A 54 11.25 -18.31 -17.46
N ARG A 55 10.44 -19.37 -17.58
CA ARG A 55 9.24 -19.57 -16.76
C ARG A 55 9.60 -19.66 -15.28
N LEU A 56 10.60 -20.47 -14.93
CA LEU A 56 11.07 -20.60 -13.55
C LEU A 56 11.57 -19.25 -13.00
N ALA A 57 12.24 -18.43 -13.82
CA ALA A 57 12.63 -17.08 -13.43
C ALA A 57 11.41 -16.17 -13.18
N ASP A 58 10.39 -16.22 -14.04
CA ASP A 58 9.13 -15.50 -13.85
C ASP A 58 8.44 -15.95 -12.55
N GLU A 59 8.41 -17.26 -12.24
CA GLU A 59 7.90 -17.81 -10.99
C GLU A 59 8.71 -17.37 -9.76
N MET A 60 10.03 -17.20 -9.89
CA MET A 60 10.86 -16.65 -8.82
C MET A 60 10.48 -15.19 -8.51
N ILE A 61 10.09 -14.40 -9.51
CA ILE A 61 9.56 -13.05 -9.29
C ILE A 61 8.25 -13.09 -8.51
N GLU A 62 7.31 -13.95 -8.91
CA GLU A 62 6.04 -14.12 -8.20
C GLU A 62 6.25 -14.60 -6.75
N ALA A 63 7.24 -15.45 -6.53
CA ALA A 63 7.64 -15.92 -5.21
C ALA A 63 8.41 -14.86 -4.38
N ARG A 64 8.55 -13.63 -4.89
CA ARG A 64 9.30 -12.51 -4.27
C ARG A 64 10.80 -12.81 -4.08
N ARG A 65 11.42 -13.47 -5.05
CA ARG A 65 12.84 -13.84 -5.03
C ARG A 65 13.59 -13.21 -6.22
N PRO A 66 13.63 -11.87 -6.31
CA PRO A 66 14.15 -11.18 -7.48
C PRO A 66 15.63 -11.47 -7.75
N GLU A 67 16.42 -11.80 -6.74
CA GLU A 67 17.83 -12.18 -6.88
C GLU A 67 17.97 -13.51 -7.60
N ALA A 68 17.12 -14.49 -7.24
CA ALA A 68 17.13 -15.80 -7.86
C ALA A 68 16.66 -15.72 -9.31
N ALA A 69 15.61 -14.95 -9.57
CA ALA A 69 15.14 -14.65 -10.92
C ALA A 69 16.22 -13.95 -11.75
N ALA A 70 16.89 -12.94 -11.20
CA ALA A 70 17.96 -12.21 -11.88
C ALA A 70 19.12 -13.13 -12.27
N ALA A 71 19.51 -14.07 -11.40
CA ALA A 71 20.53 -15.06 -11.71
C ALA A 71 20.10 -16.00 -12.85
N LEU A 72 18.84 -16.45 -12.86
CA LEU A 72 18.28 -17.25 -13.96
C LEU A 72 18.25 -16.46 -15.28
N TYR A 73 17.78 -15.21 -15.28
CA TYR A 73 17.85 -14.38 -16.49
C TYR A 73 19.29 -14.15 -16.95
N GLN A 74 20.23 -13.95 -16.04
CA GLN A 74 21.65 -13.81 -16.37
C GLN A 74 22.19 -15.09 -17.04
N SER A 75 21.79 -16.27 -16.58
CA SER A 75 22.16 -17.54 -17.22
C SER A 75 21.61 -17.69 -18.64
N LEU A 76 20.43 -17.15 -18.91
CA LEU A 76 19.79 -17.20 -20.23
C LEU A 76 20.47 -16.28 -21.26
N ILE A 77 21.27 -15.30 -20.82
CA ILE A 77 21.90 -14.28 -21.69
C ILE A 77 23.22 -14.78 -22.32
N GLN A 78 23.64 -16.02 -22.03
CA GLN A 78 24.89 -16.57 -22.53
C GLN A 78 24.91 -16.76 -24.07
N PRO A 79 26.08 -16.58 -24.73
CA PRO A 79 26.19 -16.69 -26.18
C PRO A 79 25.83 -18.10 -26.70
N GLY A 80 24.99 -18.13 -27.75
CA GLY A 80 24.54 -19.36 -28.44
C GLY A 80 23.15 -19.88 -28.07
N GLY A 81 22.37 -19.15 -27.26
CA GLY A 81 20.94 -19.43 -27.05
C GLY A 81 20.03 -18.76 -28.08
N ASP A 82 18.72 -19.07 -28.02
CA ASP A 82 17.70 -18.42 -28.86
C ASP A 82 17.72 -16.89 -28.66
N PRO A 83 17.92 -16.09 -29.73
CA PRO A 83 17.88 -14.63 -29.66
C PRO A 83 16.60 -14.05 -29.04
N GLN A 84 15.44 -14.69 -29.22
CA GLN A 84 14.18 -14.17 -28.67
C GLN A 84 14.12 -14.33 -27.14
N VAL A 85 14.43 -15.53 -26.63
CA VAL A 85 14.53 -15.76 -25.18
C VAL A 85 15.60 -14.88 -24.55
N GLN A 86 16.76 -14.71 -25.18
CA GLN A 86 17.81 -13.81 -24.70
C GLN A 86 17.33 -12.35 -24.62
N ALA A 87 16.65 -11.86 -25.66
CA ALA A 87 16.11 -10.51 -25.68
C ALA A 87 15.03 -10.30 -24.61
N ARG A 88 14.22 -11.33 -24.31
CA ARG A 88 13.23 -11.28 -23.22
C ARG A 88 13.91 -11.32 -21.85
N ALA A 89 14.88 -12.20 -21.63
CA ALA A 89 15.64 -12.29 -20.39
C ALA A 89 16.42 -10.99 -20.10
N ARG A 90 17.08 -10.39 -21.09
CA ARG A 90 17.73 -9.07 -20.96
C ARG A 90 16.74 -7.99 -20.55
N ARG A 91 15.57 -7.94 -21.20
CA ARG A 91 14.52 -6.97 -20.88
C ARG A 91 14.04 -7.11 -19.44
N ARG A 92 13.76 -8.34 -18.99
CA ARG A 92 13.33 -8.61 -17.60
C ARG A 92 14.42 -8.29 -16.58
N LEU A 93 15.67 -8.67 -16.86
CA LEU A 93 16.81 -8.36 -15.99
C LEU A 93 17.09 -6.85 -15.89
N GLU A 94 16.99 -6.12 -16.99
CA GLU A 94 17.09 -4.65 -16.98
C GLU A 94 15.99 -4.04 -16.11
N ALA A 95 14.74 -4.47 -16.27
CA ALA A 95 13.62 -4.01 -15.45
C ALA A 95 13.88 -4.26 -13.95
N LEU A 96 14.31 -5.47 -13.59
CA LEU A 96 14.62 -5.85 -12.20
C LEU A 96 15.79 -5.07 -11.61
N SER A 97 16.82 -4.82 -12.41
CA SER A 97 17.98 -4.02 -11.99
C SER A 97 17.71 -2.51 -12.01
N GLY A 98 16.50 -2.09 -12.38
CA GLY A 98 16.17 -0.67 -12.56
C GLY A 98 16.99 0.00 -13.66
N ARG A 99 17.54 -0.78 -14.60
CA ARG A 99 18.25 -0.32 -15.80
C ARG A 99 17.27 -0.27 -16.98
N GLY A 100 17.57 0.56 -17.97
CA GLY A 100 16.70 0.78 -19.13
C GLY A 100 15.84 2.05 -19.05
N GLY A 101 15.12 2.32 -20.14
CA GLY A 101 14.31 3.53 -20.31
C GLY A 101 13.13 3.59 -19.35
N LEU A 102 12.66 4.82 -19.05
CA LEU A 102 11.51 5.09 -18.17
C LEU A 102 10.28 4.23 -18.52
N GLY A 103 10.02 3.99 -19.81
CA GLY A 103 8.90 3.16 -20.25
C GLY A 103 8.91 1.75 -19.67
N ARG A 104 10.06 1.07 -19.63
CA ARG A 104 10.19 -0.30 -19.10
C ARG A 104 10.02 -0.33 -17.58
N LYS A 105 10.50 0.71 -16.90
CA LYS A 105 10.27 0.87 -15.46
C LYS A 105 8.78 1.06 -15.20
N CYS A 106 8.12 1.93 -15.95
CA CYS A 106 6.68 2.12 -15.84
C CYS A 106 5.90 0.82 -16.12
N GLU A 107 6.28 0.06 -17.14
CA GLU A 107 5.65 -1.23 -17.46
C GLU A 107 5.77 -2.22 -16.31
N PHE A 108 6.98 -2.43 -15.77
CA PHE A 108 7.18 -3.29 -14.60
C PHE A 108 6.37 -2.80 -13.38
N PHE A 109 6.40 -1.50 -13.10
CA PHE A 109 5.62 -0.91 -12.01
C PHE A 109 4.12 -1.10 -12.23
N LEU A 110 3.60 -0.92 -13.44
CA LEU A 110 2.18 -1.06 -13.76
C LEU A 110 1.72 -2.51 -13.73
N GLU A 111 2.54 -3.43 -14.23
CA GLU A 111 2.30 -4.88 -14.17
C GLU A 111 2.25 -5.33 -12.70
N HIS A 112 3.27 -4.97 -11.92
CA HIS A 112 3.35 -5.27 -10.49
C HIS A 112 2.18 -4.65 -9.73
N LEU A 113 1.87 -3.39 -10.02
CA LEU A 113 0.73 -2.71 -9.44
C LEU A 113 -0.58 -3.40 -9.81
N ALA A 114 -0.81 -3.74 -11.07
CA ALA A 114 -2.05 -4.41 -11.50
C ALA A 114 -2.22 -5.78 -10.83
N GLN A 115 -1.14 -6.55 -10.71
CA GLN A 115 -1.14 -7.86 -10.07
C GLN A 115 -1.43 -7.76 -8.55
N HIS A 116 -0.86 -6.76 -7.87
CA HIS A 116 -0.97 -6.67 -6.41
C HIS A 116 -2.09 -5.76 -5.92
N SER A 117 -2.53 -4.77 -6.69
CA SER A 117 -3.59 -3.81 -6.33
C SER A 117 -4.89 -4.47 -5.94
N LEU A 118 -5.16 -5.65 -6.51
CA LEU A 118 -6.39 -6.39 -6.35
C LEU A 118 -6.25 -7.59 -5.40
N ASP A 119 -5.18 -7.67 -4.60
CA ASP A 119 -5.07 -8.70 -3.58
C ASP A 119 -6.23 -8.55 -2.57
N PRO A 120 -7.24 -9.44 -2.61
CA PRO A 120 -8.43 -9.29 -1.79
C PRO A 120 -8.09 -9.40 -0.30
N LEU A 121 -7.02 -10.15 0.03
CA LEU A 121 -6.58 -10.29 1.40
C LEU A 121 -5.94 -9.01 1.93
N ALA A 122 -5.11 -8.35 1.13
CA ALA A 122 -4.51 -7.06 1.51
C ALA A 122 -5.61 -6.02 1.77
N LEU A 123 -6.59 -5.94 0.86
CA LEU A 123 -7.74 -5.03 0.99
C LEU A 123 -8.58 -5.35 2.24
N ALA A 124 -8.95 -6.61 2.45
CA ALA A 124 -9.72 -7.03 3.62
C ALA A 124 -8.98 -6.73 4.93
N THR A 125 -7.67 -7.02 4.99
CA THR A 125 -6.83 -6.77 6.16
C THR A 125 -6.76 -5.27 6.47
N MET A 126 -6.52 -4.43 5.46
CA MET A 126 -6.49 -2.98 5.64
C MET A 126 -7.85 -2.40 6.03
N THR A 127 -8.95 -2.91 5.46
CA THR A 127 -10.31 -2.49 5.82
C THR A 127 -10.62 -2.84 7.26
N LEU A 128 -10.30 -4.06 7.71
CA LEU A 128 -10.50 -4.50 9.09
C LEU A 128 -9.63 -3.71 10.08
N GLY A 129 -8.35 -3.50 9.75
CA GLY A 129 -7.44 -2.69 10.56
C GLY A 129 -7.94 -1.26 10.76
N GLY A 130 -8.33 -0.59 9.66
CA GLY A 130 -8.87 0.77 9.71
C GLY A 130 -10.20 0.88 10.46
N ALA A 131 -11.10 -0.10 10.31
CA ALA A 131 -12.34 -0.14 11.08
C ALA A 131 -12.07 -0.34 12.58
N THR A 132 -11.17 -1.26 12.92
CA THR A 132 -10.80 -1.56 14.31
C THR A 132 -10.17 -0.37 15.01
N TYR A 133 -9.26 0.34 14.32
CA TYR A 133 -8.70 1.59 14.82
C TYR A 133 -9.81 2.58 15.21
N ARG A 134 -10.77 2.83 14.31
CA ARG A 134 -11.85 3.80 14.54
C ARG A 134 -12.75 3.37 15.70
N ILE A 135 -13.14 2.09 15.77
CA ILE A 135 -13.98 1.56 16.84
C ILE A 135 -13.26 1.64 18.18
N ALA A 136 -12.00 1.18 18.27
CA ALA A 136 -11.21 1.21 19.49
C ALA A 136 -10.98 2.65 19.98
N ARG A 137 -10.66 3.56 19.06
CA ARG A 137 -10.51 5.00 19.37
C ARG A 137 -11.80 5.57 19.93
N LEU A 138 -12.94 5.28 19.30
CA LEU A 138 -14.24 5.80 19.73
C LEU A 138 -14.67 5.21 21.07
N GLY A 139 -14.40 3.92 21.32
CA GLY A 139 -14.61 3.29 22.62
C GLY A 139 -13.76 3.88 23.74
N ALA A 140 -12.49 4.19 23.46
CA ALA A 140 -11.63 4.84 24.44
C ALA A 140 -12.05 6.31 24.68
N LEU A 141 -12.47 7.03 23.64
CA LEU A 141 -12.99 8.40 23.79
C LEU A 141 -14.32 8.42 24.57
N SER A 142 -15.18 7.42 24.37
CA SER A 142 -16.45 7.34 25.11
C SER A 142 -16.25 7.00 26.59
N SER A 143 -15.16 6.32 26.96
CA SER A 143 -14.78 6.09 28.35
C SER A 143 -14.12 7.30 29.04
N GLY A 144 -13.99 8.44 28.34
CA GLY A 144 -13.35 9.64 28.86
C GLY A 144 -11.82 9.62 28.82
N ALA A 145 -11.20 8.68 28.10
CA ALA A 145 -9.74 8.66 27.98
C ALA A 145 -9.23 9.93 27.28
N PRO A 146 -8.07 10.48 27.69
CA PRO A 146 -7.41 11.56 26.97
C PRO A 146 -7.18 11.17 25.51
N ARG A 147 -7.29 12.13 24.59
CA ARG A 147 -7.14 11.89 23.13
C ARG A 147 -5.87 11.11 22.78
N ALA A 148 -4.74 11.45 23.39
CA ALA A 148 -3.47 10.76 23.16
C ALA A 148 -3.52 9.29 23.61
N ALA A 149 -4.09 9.01 24.79
CA ALA A 149 -4.28 7.65 25.29
C ALA A 149 -5.23 6.85 24.40
N ALA A 150 -6.36 7.45 23.98
CA ALA A 150 -7.30 6.82 23.05
C ALA A 150 -6.64 6.48 21.70
N ALA A 151 -5.79 7.36 21.18
CA ALA A 151 -5.09 7.16 19.91
C ALA A 151 -3.98 6.09 20.00
N LEU A 152 -3.30 5.98 21.15
CA LEU A 152 -2.35 4.90 21.45
C LEU A 152 -3.03 3.56 21.66
N PHE A 153 -4.15 3.52 22.39
CA PHE A 153 -4.95 2.31 22.57
C PHE A 153 -5.45 1.79 21.22
N ALA A 154 -6.02 2.68 20.41
CA ALA A 154 -6.48 2.36 19.08
C ALA A 154 -5.34 1.88 18.16
N TRP A 155 -4.11 2.42 18.31
CA TRP A 155 -2.92 1.91 17.63
C TRP A 155 -2.61 0.47 17.99
N GLY A 156 -2.56 0.14 19.28
CA GLY A 156 -2.25 -1.21 19.73
C GLY A 156 -3.29 -2.21 19.23
N ALA A 157 -4.56 -1.83 19.25
CA ALA A 157 -5.65 -2.62 18.68
C ALA A 157 -5.49 -2.81 17.16
N GLU A 158 -5.16 -1.74 16.44
CA GLU A 158 -4.90 -1.77 14.99
C GLU A 158 -3.74 -2.69 14.64
N VAL A 159 -2.57 -2.52 15.27
CA VAL A 159 -1.38 -3.37 15.09
C VAL A 159 -1.72 -4.86 15.28
N SER A 160 -2.37 -5.18 16.40
CA SER A 160 -2.76 -6.56 16.73
C SER A 160 -3.72 -7.15 15.70
N THR A 161 -4.67 -6.33 15.23
CA THR A 161 -5.64 -6.72 14.21
C THR A 161 -4.98 -6.97 12.86
N PHE A 162 -4.08 -6.09 12.43
CA PHE A 162 -3.32 -6.26 11.19
C PHE A 162 -2.53 -7.57 11.20
N THR A 163 -1.81 -7.84 12.29
CA THR A 163 -1.04 -9.08 12.45
C THR A 163 -1.94 -10.32 12.41
N LEU A 164 -3.05 -10.32 13.16
CA LEU A 164 -3.95 -11.47 13.21
C LEU A 164 -4.68 -11.69 11.88
N ALA A 165 -5.22 -10.63 11.27
CA ALA A 165 -5.94 -10.71 10.00
C ALA A 165 -5.03 -11.17 8.86
N GLY A 166 -3.80 -10.64 8.79
CA GLY A 166 -2.81 -11.08 7.80
C GLY A 166 -2.47 -12.56 7.94
N ARG A 167 -2.22 -13.05 9.16
CA ARG A 167 -1.91 -14.46 9.40
C ARG A 167 -3.10 -15.39 9.14
N LEU A 168 -4.30 -15.02 9.60
CA LEU A 168 -5.52 -15.80 9.36
C LEU A 168 -5.83 -15.89 7.87
N GLY A 169 -5.70 -14.77 7.16
CA GLY A 169 -5.91 -14.74 5.72
C GLY A 169 -4.87 -15.54 4.94
N ALA A 170 -3.59 -15.46 5.31
CA ALA A 170 -2.56 -16.29 4.72
C ALA A 170 -2.88 -17.78 4.91
N ARG A 171 -3.25 -18.19 6.13
CA ARG A 171 -3.68 -19.56 6.44
C ARG A 171 -4.90 -19.98 5.64
N TRP A 172 -5.90 -19.11 5.50
CA TRP A 172 -7.11 -19.38 4.74
C TRP A 172 -6.83 -19.61 3.25
N LEU A 173 -5.84 -18.92 2.69
CA LEU A 173 -5.37 -19.12 1.31
C LEU A 173 -4.36 -20.27 1.17
N GLY A 174 -4.14 -21.08 2.22
CA GLY A 174 -3.16 -22.16 2.21
C GLY A 174 -1.70 -21.69 2.13
N ARG A 175 -1.43 -20.42 2.41
CA ARG A 175 -0.07 -19.85 2.43
C ARG A 175 0.53 -20.03 3.82
N GLU A 176 1.72 -20.62 3.86
CA GLU A 176 2.51 -20.66 5.09
C GLU A 176 3.01 -19.26 5.46
N THR A 177 3.02 -18.95 6.76
CA THR A 177 3.58 -17.70 7.28
C THR A 177 4.97 -18.01 7.83
N PRO A 178 6.05 -17.73 7.07
CA PRO A 178 7.40 -18.10 7.49
C PRO A 178 7.88 -17.29 8.71
N SER A 179 7.24 -16.16 8.99
CA SER A 179 7.58 -15.24 10.07
C SER A 179 6.92 -15.60 11.41
N SER A 180 7.64 -15.29 12.49
CA SER A 180 7.11 -15.36 13.86
C SER A 180 6.08 -14.25 14.10
N VAL A 181 5.16 -14.45 15.04
CA VAL A 181 4.13 -13.45 15.37
C VAL A 181 4.76 -12.13 15.82
N GLY A 182 5.86 -12.21 16.58
CA GLY A 182 6.59 -11.03 17.04
C GLY A 182 7.21 -10.22 15.88
N HIS A 183 7.68 -10.90 14.84
CA HIS A 183 8.20 -10.26 13.64
C HIS A 183 7.09 -9.52 12.88
N ASP A 184 5.94 -10.16 12.67
CA ASP A 184 4.77 -9.54 12.02
C ASP A 184 4.25 -8.33 12.81
N LEU A 185 4.24 -8.43 14.14
CA LEU A 185 3.80 -7.37 15.04
C LEU A 185 4.76 -6.18 15.04
N ALA A 186 6.07 -6.44 15.03
CA ALA A 186 7.09 -5.40 14.92
C ALA A 186 7.02 -4.67 13.56
N SER A 187 6.87 -5.42 12.47
CA SER A 187 6.68 -4.87 11.12
C SER A 187 5.43 -3.98 11.05
N ALA A 188 4.27 -4.48 11.50
CA ALA A 188 3.03 -3.71 11.52
C ALA A 188 3.15 -2.44 12.40
N ALA A 189 3.78 -2.55 13.57
CA ALA A 189 4.03 -1.41 14.46
C ALA A 189 4.92 -0.35 13.81
N LEU A 190 5.98 -0.75 13.09
CA LEU A 190 6.88 0.16 12.40
C LEU A 190 6.17 0.91 11.27
N VAL A 191 5.44 0.21 10.41
CA VAL A 191 4.72 0.82 9.27
C VAL A 191 3.61 1.75 9.75
N LEU A 192 2.81 1.35 10.73
CA LEU A 192 1.76 2.20 11.28
C LEU A 192 2.35 3.38 12.07
N GLY A 193 3.45 3.15 12.78
CA GLY A 193 4.19 4.20 13.50
C GLY A 193 4.78 5.23 12.56
N SER A 194 5.39 4.81 11.45
CA SER A 194 5.99 5.69 10.45
C SER A 194 4.92 6.51 9.70
N LEU A 195 3.77 5.91 9.39
CA LEU A 195 2.58 6.59 8.85
C LEU A 195 2.09 7.71 9.78
N ARG A 196 2.05 7.47 11.10
CA ARG A 196 1.62 8.47 12.07
C ARG A 196 2.65 9.57 12.26
N LEU A 197 3.94 9.20 12.27
CA LEU A 197 5.03 10.16 12.32
C LEU A 197 5.02 11.06 11.08
N SER A 198 4.78 10.50 9.89
CA SER A 198 4.69 11.29 8.67
C SER A 198 3.47 12.19 8.67
N ALA A 199 2.30 11.71 9.14
CA ALA A 199 1.10 12.52 9.30
C ALA A 199 1.31 13.69 10.28
N TRP A 200 1.98 13.44 11.40
CA TRP A 200 2.38 14.48 12.35
C TRP A 200 3.32 15.53 11.72
N ALA A 201 4.35 15.07 11.01
CA ALA A 201 5.32 15.95 10.35
C ALA A 201 4.65 16.76 9.23
N GLY A 202 3.82 16.11 8.41
CA GLY A 202 3.05 16.72 7.33
C GLY A 202 2.06 17.77 7.83
N GLY A 203 1.33 17.49 8.91
CA GLY A 203 0.44 18.46 9.54
C GLY A 203 1.20 19.65 10.14
N SER A 204 2.36 19.41 10.75
CA SER A 204 3.22 20.47 11.27
C SER A 204 3.81 21.33 10.15
N LEU A 205 4.18 20.74 9.02
CA LEU A 205 4.62 21.45 7.83
C LEU A 205 3.48 22.27 7.22
N LEU A 206 2.28 21.70 7.09
CA LEU A 206 1.07 22.40 6.62
C LEU A 206 0.75 23.61 7.47
N ARG A 207 0.88 23.54 8.79
CA ARG A 207 0.65 24.71 9.67
C ARG A 207 1.68 25.82 9.45
N ARG A 208 2.92 25.47 9.12
CA ARG A 208 4.00 26.43 8.86
C ARG A 208 3.92 27.04 7.46
N VAL A 209 3.61 26.23 6.46
CA VAL A 209 3.57 26.61 5.04
C VAL A 209 2.20 27.17 4.63
N GLY A 210 1.15 26.69 5.28
CA GLY A 210 -0.25 26.89 4.90
C GLY A 210 -1.03 27.78 5.83
N ALA A 211 -0.40 28.69 6.60
CA ALA A 211 -1.13 29.89 7.02
C ALA A 211 -1.50 30.62 5.72
N PRO A 212 -2.78 30.65 5.30
CA PRO A 212 -3.17 31.21 4.03
C PRO A 212 -2.87 32.69 4.07
N SER A 213 -1.70 33.10 3.56
CA SER A 213 -1.48 34.48 3.22
C SER A 213 -2.48 34.81 2.12
N PRO A 214 -3.32 35.85 2.25
CA PRO A 214 -4.34 36.22 1.27
C PRO A 214 -3.77 36.74 -0.06
N GLY A 215 -2.56 36.32 -0.44
CA GLY A 215 -1.88 36.70 -1.66
C GLY A 215 -2.22 35.79 -2.85
N PRO A 216 -2.20 36.33 -4.09
CA PRO A 216 -2.58 35.64 -5.32
C PRO A 216 -1.55 34.60 -5.83
N SER A 217 -0.62 34.13 -4.98
CA SER A 217 0.35 33.13 -5.42
C SER A 217 -0.33 31.78 -5.64
N SER A 218 -0.09 31.13 -6.78
CA SER A 218 -0.69 29.86 -7.22
C SER A 218 -0.09 28.61 -6.56
N LEU A 219 1.01 28.77 -5.81
CA LEU A 219 1.72 27.69 -5.11
C LEU A 219 0.91 26.94 -4.03
N PRO A 220 0.01 27.58 -3.25
CA PRO A 220 -0.80 26.90 -2.23
C PRO A 220 -1.81 25.90 -2.81
N ALA A 221 -2.26 26.10 -4.04
CA ALA A 221 -3.28 25.24 -4.66
C ALA A 221 -2.72 23.88 -5.09
N VAL A 222 -1.45 23.84 -5.51
CA VAL A 222 -0.77 22.60 -5.90
C VAL A 222 -0.41 21.78 -4.67
N SER A 223 0.12 22.43 -3.62
CA SER A 223 0.48 21.74 -2.38
C SER A 223 -0.74 21.11 -1.71
N ALA A 224 -1.90 21.78 -1.69
CA ALA A 224 -3.13 21.25 -1.12
C ALA A 224 -3.62 19.93 -1.76
N LYS A 225 -3.32 19.69 -3.04
CA LYS A 225 -3.69 18.45 -3.75
C LYS A 225 -2.66 17.35 -3.60
N ILE A 226 -1.37 17.69 -3.61
CA ILE A 226 -0.28 16.71 -3.59
C ILE A 226 -0.01 16.21 -2.17
N LEU A 227 -0.07 17.08 -1.16
CA LEU A 227 0.32 16.72 0.21
C LEU A 227 -0.49 15.56 0.81
N PRO A 228 -1.83 15.46 0.62
CA PRO A 228 -2.60 14.34 1.13
C PRO A 228 -2.18 12.97 0.58
N LEU A 229 -1.50 12.92 -0.58
CA LEU A 229 -0.94 11.71 -1.16
C LEU A 229 0.53 11.52 -0.75
N ALA A 230 1.30 12.60 -0.72
CA ALA A 230 2.73 12.56 -0.43
C ALA A 230 3.05 12.16 1.02
N VAL A 231 2.25 12.63 1.99
CA VAL A 231 2.46 12.36 3.42
C VAL A 231 2.33 10.88 3.78
N PRO A 232 1.23 10.18 3.44
CA PRO A 232 1.13 8.74 3.70
C PRO A 232 2.15 7.95 2.88
N PHE A 233 2.42 8.34 1.63
CA PHE A 233 3.46 7.70 0.82
C PHE A 233 4.84 7.74 1.49
N ALA A 234 5.25 8.92 1.99
CA ALA A 234 6.51 9.10 2.71
C ALA A 234 6.56 8.27 4.00
N GLY A 235 5.43 8.17 4.72
CA GLY A 235 5.32 7.34 5.92
C GLY A 235 5.49 5.86 5.62
N ILE A 236 4.83 5.34 4.58
CA ILE A 236 4.98 3.93 4.15
C ILE A 236 6.41 3.65 3.71
N THR A 237 6.98 4.54 2.88
CA THR A 237 8.35 4.40 2.38
C THR A 237 9.36 4.36 3.53
N LEU A 238 9.19 5.26 4.51
CA LEU A 238 10.01 5.27 5.73
C LEU A 238 9.85 3.98 6.53
N GLY A 239 8.61 3.49 6.68
CA GLY A 239 8.32 2.23 7.37
C GLY A 239 9.03 1.05 6.74
N HIS A 240 8.88 0.88 5.43
CA HIS A 240 9.57 -0.17 4.66
C HIS A 240 11.10 -0.06 4.76
N GLY A 241 11.64 1.17 4.74
CA GLY A 241 13.07 1.40 4.91
C GLY A 241 13.58 1.00 6.30
N LEU A 242 12.79 1.26 7.35
CA LEU A 242 13.10 0.83 8.72
C LEU A 242 13.00 -0.69 8.88
N GLU A 243 12.04 -1.34 8.22
CA GLU A 243 11.96 -2.80 8.22
C GLU A 243 13.20 -3.43 7.57
N GLN A 244 13.65 -2.88 6.43
CA GLN A 244 14.85 -3.35 5.75
C GLN A 244 16.10 -3.13 6.60
N SER A 245 16.23 -1.98 7.27
CA SER A 245 17.40 -1.68 8.11
C SER A 245 17.47 -2.55 9.37
N LEU A 246 16.32 -2.98 9.90
CA LEU A 246 16.22 -3.88 11.05
C LEU A 246 16.26 -5.37 10.65
N GLY A 247 16.39 -5.69 9.36
CA GLY A 247 16.35 -7.07 8.86
C GLY A 247 14.99 -7.74 9.04
N LEU A 248 13.93 -6.96 9.24
CA LEU A 248 12.54 -7.44 9.29
C LEU A 248 11.97 -7.66 7.88
N ARG A 249 12.62 -7.11 6.86
CA ARG A 249 12.25 -7.31 5.47
C ARG A 249 13.49 -7.56 4.64
N GLU A 250 13.36 -8.39 3.61
CA GLU A 250 14.42 -8.56 2.63
C GLU A 250 14.79 -7.21 2.00
N ALA A 251 16.09 -6.97 1.86
CA ALA A 251 16.59 -5.74 1.29
C ALA A 251 16.22 -5.69 -0.20
N GLN A 252 15.39 -4.71 -0.57
CA GLN A 252 15.02 -4.46 -1.97
C GLN A 252 15.75 -3.22 -2.47
N GLY A 253 15.98 -3.15 -3.77
CA GLY A 253 16.43 -1.91 -4.40
C GLY A 253 15.43 -0.76 -4.19
N ALA A 254 15.89 0.49 -4.29
CA ALA A 254 15.05 1.67 -4.07
C ALA A 254 13.80 1.70 -4.96
N ALA A 255 13.88 1.22 -6.20
CA ALA A 255 12.73 1.11 -7.09
C ALA A 255 11.67 0.14 -6.56
N GLY A 256 12.08 -1.04 -6.06
CA GLY A 256 11.17 -2.02 -5.45
C GLY A 256 10.51 -1.45 -4.19
N LEU A 257 11.29 -0.79 -3.33
CA LEU A 257 10.76 -0.12 -2.14
C LEU A 257 9.69 0.93 -2.49
N LEU A 258 9.92 1.75 -3.52
CA LEU A 258 8.95 2.74 -3.98
C LEU A 258 7.70 2.09 -4.60
N ALA A 259 7.86 1.00 -5.37
CA ALA A 259 6.75 0.23 -5.93
C ALA A 259 5.87 -0.35 -4.82
N ASP A 260 6.48 -1.03 -3.86
CA ASP A 260 5.79 -1.62 -2.72
C ASP A 260 5.07 -0.55 -1.88
N SER A 261 5.71 0.61 -1.69
CA SER A 261 5.12 1.73 -0.95
C SER A 261 3.92 2.33 -1.67
N PHE A 262 3.98 2.42 -3.01
CA PHE A 262 2.87 2.92 -3.82
C PHE A 262 1.71 1.93 -3.85
N THR A 263 1.98 0.64 -4.00
CA THR A 263 0.97 -0.44 -3.92
C THR A 263 0.27 -0.41 -2.56
N THR A 264 1.03 -0.31 -1.47
CA THR A 264 0.49 -0.21 -0.11
C THR A 264 -0.38 1.05 0.06
N LEU A 265 0.06 2.19 -0.47
CA LEU A 265 -0.74 3.42 -0.46
C LEU A 265 -2.06 3.24 -1.22
N PHE A 266 -2.00 2.61 -2.39
CA PHE A 266 -3.17 2.32 -3.20
C PHE A 266 -4.17 1.44 -2.42
N HIS A 267 -3.70 0.36 -1.80
CA HIS A 267 -4.54 -0.50 -0.95
C HIS A 267 -5.17 0.29 0.19
N PHE A 268 -4.42 1.17 0.87
CA PHE A 268 -4.97 2.01 1.94
C PHE A 268 -6.10 2.92 1.44
N GLN A 269 -5.94 3.52 0.26
CA GLN A 269 -6.96 4.39 -0.34
C GLN A 269 -8.23 3.62 -0.71
N VAL A 270 -8.08 2.42 -1.28
CA VAL A 270 -9.22 1.57 -1.64
C VAL A 270 -9.90 1.02 -0.38
N ALA A 271 -9.13 0.45 0.54
CA ALA A 271 -9.61 -0.12 1.79
C ALA A 271 -10.31 0.93 2.67
N GLY A 272 -9.81 2.16 2.70
CA GLY A 272 -10.45 3.27 3.41
C GLY A 272 -11.83 3.61 2.85
N ARG A 273 -11.98 3.63 1.51
CA ARG A 273 -13.30 3.84 0.88
C ARG A 273 -14.25 2.68 1.17
N LEU A 274 -13.76 1.44 1.08
CA LEU A 274 -14.55 0.25 1.40
C LEU A 274 -15.02 0.27 2.86
N ALA A 275 -14.13 0.60 3.80
CA ALA A 275 -14.48 0.75 5.21
C ALA A 275 -15.58 1.79 5.43
N HIS A 276 -15.51 2.94 4.74
CA HIS A 276 -16.56 3.96 4.80
C HIS A 276 -17.89 3.49 4.21
N GLN A 277 -17.87 2.70 3.13
CA GLN A 277 -19.08 2.14 2.54
C GLN A 277 -19.72 1.10 3.45
N ILE A 278 -18.93 0.21 4.05
CA ILE A 278 -19.39 -0.85 4.96
C ILE A 278 -19.95 -0.27 6.25
N LEU A 279 -19.25 0.69 6.87
CA LEU A 279 -19.68 1.30 8.13
C LEU A 279 -20.84 2.30 7.95
N GLY A 280 -21.02 2.81 6.72
CA GLY A 280 -22.13 3.68 6.38
C GLY A 280 -22.00 5.13 6.86
N LYS A 281 -23.02 5.93 6.51
CA LYS A 281 -23.08 7.37 6.82
C LYS A 281 -23.30 7.64 8.30
N ASP A 282 -24.10 6.82 8.97
CA ASP A 282 -24.43 6.99 10.39
C ASP A 282 -23.21 6.80 11.28
N PHE A 283 -22.32 5.86 10.95
CA PHE A 283 -21.04 5.71 11.64
C PHE A 283 -20.17 6.95 11.49
N SER A 284 -20.12 7.56 10.31
CA SER A 284 -19.34 8.79 10.07
C SER A 284 -19.93 9.98 10.84
N LEU A 285 -21.26 10.07 10.96
CA LEU A 285 -21.92 11.06 11.80
C LEU A 285 -21.67 10.80 13.29
N TRP A 286 -21.63 9.54 13.71
CA TRP A 286 -21.30 9.14 15.07
C TRP A 286 -19.86 9.49 15.43
N GLU A 287 -18.89 9.16 14.57
CA GLU A 287 -17.48 9.51 14.74
C GLU A 287 -17.30 11.04 14.87
N ARG A 288 -17.90 11.82 13.96
CA ARG A 288 -17.84 13.29 14.03
C ARG A 288 -18.43 13.83 15.34
N ARG A 289 -19.52 13.25 15.84
CA ARG A 289 -20.11 13.63 17.14
C ARG A 289 -19.16 13.35 18.29
N MET A 290 -18.47 12.20 18.27
CA MET A 290 -17.50 11.85 19.31
C MET A 290 -16.25 12.73 19.25
N ASP A 291 -15.76 13.06 18.07
CA ASP A 291 -14.63 13.98 17.91
C ASP A 291 -14.95 15.37 18.49
N LEU A 292 -16.14 15.90 18.21
CA LEU A 292 -16.62 17.18 18.78
C LEU A 292 -16.80 17.11 20.30
N ARG A 293 -17.29 15.99 20.84
CA ARG A 293 -17.39 15.80 22.30
C ARG A 293 -16.01 15.76 22.93
N ALA A 294 -15.07 15.02 22.34
CA ALA A 294 -13.69 14.97 22.79
C ALA A 294 -13.02 16.36 22.70
N GLU A 295 -13.41 17.20 21.75
CA GLU A 295 -12.92 18.58 21.62
C GLU A 295 -13.41 19.46 22.75
N ARG A 296 -14.70 19.38 23.07
CA ARG A 296 -15.29 20.12 24.19
C ARG A 296 -14.73 19.70 25.54
N LEU A 297 -14.53 18.40 25.75
CA LEU A 297 -13.89 17.87 26.95
C LEU A 297 -12.41 18.29 27.05
N GLY A 298 -11.71 18.31 25.91
CA GLY A 298 -10.32 18.78 25.83
C GLY A 298 -10.16 20.28 26.05
N ALA A 299 -11.14 21.10 25.64
CA ALA A 299 -11.10 22.55 25.77
C ALA A 299 -11.21 23.04 27.23
N GLY A 300 -11.73 22.21 28.15
CA GLY A 300 -11.76 22.50 29.59
C GLY A 300 -10.49 22.09 30.35
N LEU A 301 -9.59 21.34 29.70
CA LEU A 301 -8.30 20.97 30.27
C LEU A 301 -7.26 22.05 29.87
N PRO A 302 -6.33 22.43 30.77
CA PRO A 302 -5.22 23.30 30.39
C PRO A 302 -4.52 22.67 29.18
N PRO A 303 -4.09 23.47 28.18
CA PRO A 303 -3.54 22.95 26.94
C PRO A 303 -2.42 21.97 27.28
N ALA A 304 -2.67 20.68 27.06
CA ALA A 304 -1.65 19.66 27.21
C ALA A 304 -0.47 20.10 26.34
N ALA A 305 0.75 19.98 26.87
CA ALA A 305 1.95 20.50 26.22
C ALA A 305 1.89 20.28 24.69
N PRO A 306 2.08 21.32 23.86
CA PRO A 306 1.73 21.32 22.43
C PRO A 306 2.33 20.15 21.64
N ARG A 307 3.40 19.52 22.15
CA ARG A 307 3.97 18.27 21.65
C ARG A 307 2.98 17.09 21.69
N LEU A 308 2.26 16.87 22.80
CA LEU A 308 1.32 15.75 22.96
C LEU A 308 0.05 15.92 22.13
N GLN A 309 -0.41 17.16 21.97
CA GLN A 309 -1.58 17.48 21.16
C GLN A 309 -1.28 17.34 19.67
N ALA A 310 -0.10 17.79 19.21
CA ALA A 310 0.31 17.59 17.84
C ALA A 310 0.41 16.08 17.51
N VAL A 311 0.98 15.27 18.41
CA VAL A 311 1.01 13.81 18.29
C VAL A 311 -0.42 13.27 18.15
N ALA A 312 -1.36 13.61 19.04
CA ALA A 312 -2.74 13.14 18.94
C ALA A 312 -3.47 13.58 17.65
N GLU A 313 -3.17 14.75 17.09
CA GLU A 313 -3.75 15.26 15.84
C GLU A 313 -3.17 14.59 14.58
N GLY A 314 -1.88 14.26 14.59
CA GLY A 314 -1.25 13.47 13.52
C GLY A 314 -1.76 12.03 13.44
N PHE A 315 -2.53 11.56 14.43
CA PHE A 315 -3.02 10.19 14.52
C PHE A 315 -4.37 9.98 13.81
N VAL A 316 -5.04 11.04 13.35
CA VAL A 316 -6.25 10.90 12.54
C VAL A 316 -5.84 10.99 11.08
N LEU A 317 -5.50 9.85 10.48
CA LEU A 317 -5.48 9.70 9.02
C LEU A 317 -6.93 9.83 8.54
N ARG A 318 -7.44 11.05 8.48
CA ARG A 318 -8.68 11.34 7.75
C ARG A 318 -8.31 11.11 6.30
N PRO A 319 -8.86 10.08 5.62
CA PRO A 319 -8.64 9.98 4.18
C PRO A 319 -9.06 11.32 3.58
N PRO A 320 -8.36 11.82 2.54
CA PRO A 320 -8.90 12.90 1.74
C PRO A 320 -10.17 12.34 1.12
N ILE A 321 -11.28 12.47 1.85
CA ILE A 321 -12.59 12.38 1.25
C ILE A 321 -12.47 13.45 0.17
N ALA A 322 -12.50 13.03 -1.09
CA ALA A 322 -12.82 13.93 -2.17
C ALA A 322 -14.16 14.51 -1.76
N GLU A 323 -14.14 15.63 -1.03
CA GLU A 323 -15.29 16.47 -0.89
C GLU A 323 -15.61 16.77 -2.34
N ALA A 324 -16.69 16.15 -2.85
CA ALA A 324 -17.19 16.45 -4.18
C ALA A 324 -17.15 17.97 -4.28
N PRO A 325 -16.45 18.54 -5.27
CA PRO A 325 -16.17 19.97 -5.32
C PRO A 325 -17.46 20.72 -5.00
N ALA A 326 -17.41 21.75 -4.16
CA ALA A 326 -18.61 22.47 -3.72
C ALA A 326 -19.56 22.86 -4.89
N ALA A 327 -19.01 22.97 -6.10
CA ALA A 327 -19.72 23.08 -7.38
C ALA A 327 -20.80 22.00 -7.62
N LEU A 328 -20.58 20.74 -7.23
CA LEU A 328 -21.58 19.67 -7.32
C LEU A 328 -22.61 19.70 -6.18
N ARG A 329 -22.29 20.30 -5.03
CA ARG A 329 -23.27 20.49 -3.95
C ARG A 329 -24.30 21.56 -4.29
N HIS A 330 -23.90 22.63 -4.99
CA HIS A 330 -24.84 23.63 -5.51
C HIS A 330 -25.82 23.05 -6.54
N TYR A 331 -25.38 22.09 -7.37
CA TYR A 331 -26.26 21.45 -8.35
C TYR A 331 -27.38 20.59 -7.71
N SER A 332 -27.13 20.03 -6.53
CA SER A 332 -28.12 19.22 -5.80
C SER A 332 -29.15 20.03 -5.01
N LEU A 333 -28.84 21.29 -4.66
CA LEU A 333 -29.79 22.20 -4.02
C LEU A 333 -30.67 22.94 -5.04
N SER A 334 -30.16 23.23 -6.25
CA SER A 334 -30.97 23.85 -7.31
C SER A 334 -32.00 22.91 -7.97
N ARG A 335 -31.95 21.59 -7.74
CA ARG A 335 -32.97 20.63 -8.23
C ARG A 335 -34.16 20.42 -7.27
N ARG A 336 -34.19 21.07 -6.11
CA ARG A 336 -35.37 21.08 -5.20
C ARG A 336 -36.35 22.23 -5.47
N HIS A 337 -36.09 23.06 -6.47
CA HIS A 337 -37.10 23.94 -7.05
C HIS A 337 -37.43 23.41 -8.45
N GLY A 338 -38.21 22.34 -8.49
CA GLY A 338 -39.08 22.11 -9.65
C GLY A 338 -40.06 23.30 -9.77
N PRO A 339 -40.61 23.57 -10.96
CA PRO A 339 -41.60 24.62 -11.14
C PRO A 339 -42.69 24.45 -10.09
N GLU A 340 -42.98 25.53 -9.36
CA GLU A 340 -44.01 25.58 -8.33
C GLU A 340 -45.26 24.88 -8.83
N SER A 341 -45.66 23.80 -8.16
CA SER A 341 -46.97 23.22 -8.39
C SER A 341 -47.99 24.30 -8.00
N PRO A 342 -48.94 24.66 -8.88
CA PRO A 342 -49.90 25.70 -8.57
C PRO A 342 -50.67 25.34 -7.29
N PRO A 343 -51.04 26.34 -6.47
CA PRO A 343 -51.68 26.12 -5.19
C PRO A 343 -52.94 25.26 -5.36
N PRO A 344 -53.28 24.40 -4.37
CA PRO A 344 -54.36 23.40 -4.48
C PRO A 344 -55.75 23.95 -4.82
N GLN A 345 -55.96 25.27 -4.74
CA GLN A 345 -57.21 25.93 -5.11
C GLN A 345 -57.46 25.95 -6.63
N THR A 346 -56.43 26.05 -7.48
CA THR A 346 -56.62 26.08 -8.94
C THR A 346 -56.95 24.70 -9.54
N ARG A 347 -56.70 23.60 -8.81
CA ARG A 347 -57.07 22.24 -9.25
C ARG A 347 -58.57 21.94 -9.14
N LEU A 348 -59.26 22.57 -8.19
CA LEU A 348 -60.71 22.38 -8.01
C LEU A 348 -61.51 23.20 -9.02
N GLU A 349 -61.04 24.41 -9.38
CA GLU A 349 -61.68 25.21 -10.42
C GLU A 349 -61.51 24.59 -11.82
N ALA A 350 -60.32 24.08 -12.14
CA ALA A 350 -60.07 23.39 -13.41
C ALA A 350 -60.84 22.07 -13.60
N LEU A 351 -61.30 21.44 -12.51
CA LEU A 351 -62.18 20.28 -12.56
C LEU A 351 -63.67 20.67 -12.66
N ARG A 352 -64.04 21.87 -12.19
CA ARG A 352 -65.41 22.39 -12.23
C ARG A 352 -65.80 22.95 -13.60
N GLU A 353 -64.84 23.36 -14.42
CA GLU A 353 -65.10 23.73 -15.82
C GLU A 353 -65.14 22.53 -16.79
N ARG A 354 -64.80 21.33 -16.31
CA ARG A 354 -64.73 20.11 -17.13
C ARG A 354 -65.92 19.16 -16.98
N PHE A 355 -66.84 19.44 -16.05
CA PHE A 355 -68.05 18.65 -15.77
C PHE A 355 -69.23 19.56 -15.50
#